data_AF-A0A1I2UIH6-F1
#
_entry.id   AF-A0A1I2UIH6-F1
#
_cell.length_a   1.000
_cell.length_b   1.000
_cell.length_c   1.000
_cell.angle_alpha   90.00
_cell.angle_beta   90.00
_cell.angle_gamma   90.00
#
_symmetry.space_group_name_H-M   'P 1'
#
loop_
_entity.id
_entity.type
_entity.pdbx_description
1 polymer ?
#
loop_
_entity_poly.entity_id
_entity_poly.type
_entity_poly.pdbx_seq_one_letter_code
_entity_poly.pdbx_strand_id
1 'polypeptide(L)'
;MVYQDELQEIEFIARSENRVQILEELRKAGTLSKEELRGTSEVARTTLVRNADALVERGWIENSNNQYSITPCGELLVEELTGLLETVREAKRLQPFFQWMPPAAFGLSVEVLLDADVTVSTSENPYAPVNRHVETLASAERARCLLPAVDPQGMRTVERRFAARDGGGDHELIVTENVAETLRTDPALDETIDALLSTDGIAVRVSPRDVPYYAGILDGVVQIGASDGKGVPQALLETDADEAREWVRALYRDYRAQSTAFDR
;
A
#
# COMPACT_ATOMS: atom_id res chain seq x y z
N MET A 1 -20.64 30.61 2.37
CA MET A 1 -19.49 29.68 2.50
C MET A 1 -18.29 30.37 1.90
N VAL A 2 -17.11 30.29 2.52
CA VAL A 2 -15.93 31.09 2.12
C VAL A 2 -15.31 30.63 0.78
N TYR A 3 -15.68 29.46 0.27
CA TYR A 3 -15.08 28.86 -0.95
C TYR A 3 -16.08 28.45 -2.04
N GLN A 4 -17.24 29.12 -2.12
CA GLN A 4 -18.31 28.64 -3.01
C GLN A 4 -17.95 28.74 -4.49
N ASP A 5 -17.30 29.82 -4.90
CA ASP A 5 -16.95 30.07 -6.30
C ASP A 5 -15.75 29.20 -6.72
N GLU A 6 -14.79 29.00 -5.81
CA GLU A 6 -13.63 28.13 -5.99
C GLU A 6 -14.04 26.66 -6.14
N LEU A 7 -15.00 26.21 -5.33
CA LEU A 7 -15.57 24.86 -5.47
C LEU A 7 -16.32 24.69 -6.78
N GLN A 8 -16.94 25.74 -7.33
CA GLN A 8 -17.59 25.68 -8.65
C GLN A 8 -16.57 25.53 -9.78
N GLU A 9 -15.40 26.17 -9.69
CA GLU A 9 -14.35 25.98 -10.69
C GLU A 9 -13.71 24.60 -10.62
N ILE A 10 -13.49 24.08 -9.40
CA ILE A 10 -13.03 22.69 -9.19
C ILE A 10 -14.08 21.71 -9.72
N GLU A 11 -15.34 21.90 -9.36
CA GLU A 11 -16.45 21.07 -9.83
C GLU A 11 -16.57 21.14 -11.35
N PHE A 12 -16.39 22.33 -11.94
CA PHE A 12 -16.32 22.48 -13.37
C PHE A 12 -15.22 21.56 -13.88
N ILE A 13 -13.94 21.79 -13.62
CA ILE A 13 -12.87 20.97 -14.24
C ILE A 13 -13.03 19.46 -13.97
N ALA A 14 -13.35 19.07 -12.73
CA ALA A 14 -13.40 17.67 -12.30
C ALA A 14 -14.58 16.87 -12.89
N ARG A 15 -15.66 17.52 -13.34
CA ARG A 15 -16.83 16.82 -13.93
C ARG A 15 -16.59 16.23 -15.33
N SER A 16 -15.42 16.41 -15.93
CA SER A 16 -15.10 15.82 -17.24
C SER A 16 -13.61 15.58 -17.39
N GLU A 17 -13.23 14.30 -17.49
CA GLU A 17 -11.85 13.86 -17.77
C GLU A 17 -11.25 14.56 -19.00
N ASN A 18 -12.06 14.82 -20.03
CA ASN A 18 -11.62 15.50 -21.24
C ASN A 18 -11.07 16.91 -20.99
N ARG A 19 -11.60 17.64 -20.01
CA ARG A 19 -11.09 19.00 -19.71
C ARG A 19 -9.71 18.93 -19.06
N VAL A 20 -9.51 17.96 -18.17
CA VAL A 20 -8.21 17.68 -17.57
C VAL A 20 -7.22 17.27 -18.66
N GLN A 21 -7.60 16.32 -19.52
CA GLN A 21 -6.77 15.85 -20.64
C GLN A 21 -6.39 16.99 -21.60
N ILE A 22 -7.31 17.87 -21.99
CA ILE A 22 -7.00 19.01 -22.87
C ILE A 22 -5.93 19.90 -22.24
N LEU A 23 -6.08 20.24 -20.95
CA LEU A 23 -5.11 21.07 -20.25
C LEU A 23 -3.75 20.38 -20.11
N GLU A 24 -3.72 19.09 -19.77
CA GLU A 24 -2.47 18.32 -19.69
C GLU A 24 -1.75 18.24 -21.04
N GLU A 25 -2.48 17.97 -22.12
CA GLU A 25 -1.88 17.88 -23.47
C GLU A 25 -1.37 19.24 -23.94
N LEU A 26 -2.09 20.33 -23.67
CA LEU A 26 -1.61 21.67 -23.97
C LEU A 26 -0.42 22.08 -23.09
N ARG A 27 -0.37 21.67 -21.81
CA ARG A 27 0.79 21.89 -20.94
C ARG A 27 2.04 21.16 -21.47
N LYS A 28 1.87 19.93 -21.98
CA LYS A 28 2.97 19.13 -22.55
C LYS A 28 3.46 19.66 -23.90
N ALA A 29 2.54 20.01 -24.79
CA ALA A 29 2.85 20.36 -26.18
C ALA A 29 2.98 21.88 -26.42
N GLY A 30 2.54 22.72 -25.48
CA GLY A 30 2.48 24.17 -25.57
C GLY A 30 1.33 24.69 -26.44
N THR A 31 1.30 24.30 -27.72
CA THR A 31 0.27 24.75 -28.67
C THR A 31 -0.19 23.60 -29.55
N LEU A 32 -1.50 23.42 -29.67
CA LEU A 32 -2.10 22.36 -30.49
C LEU A 32 -3.23 22.92 -31.36
N SER A 33 -3.29 22.49 -32.61
CA SER A 33 -4.45 22.70 -33.47
C SER A 33 -5.64 21.87 -32.99
N LYS A 34 -6.82 22.23 -33.48
CA LYS A 34 -8.06 21.48 -33.26
C LYS A 34 -7.98 20.01 -33.73
N GLU A 35 -7.19 19.73 -34.76
CA GLU A 35 -7.02 18.37 -35.30
C GLU A 35 -6.07 17.55 -34.43
N GLU A 36 -4.99 18.16 -33.92
CA GLU A 36 -4.04 17.52 -33.01
C GLU A 36 -4.69 17.19 -31.67
N LEU A 37 -5.43 18.13 -31.06
CA LEU A 37 -6.23 17.87 -29.85
C LEU A 37 -7.29 16.78 -30.04
N ARG A 38 -7.75 16.56 -31.28
CA ARG A 38 -8.66 15.45 -31.59
C ARG A 38 -7.92 14.13 -31.69
N GLY A 39 -6.68 14.14 -32.16
CA GLY A 39 -5.83 12.95 -32.23
C GLY A 39 -5.48 12.37 -30.86
N THR A 40 -5.55 13.17 -29.79
CA THR A 40 -5.23 12.76 -28.41
C THR A 40 -6.42 12.22 -27.62
N SER A 41 -7.64 12.26 -28.15
CA SER A 41 -8.86 11.87 -27.44
C SER A 41 -9.81 11.06 -28.32
N GLU A 42 -10.36 9.96 -27.79
CA GLU A 42 -11.35 9.11 -28.48
C GLU A 42 -12.76 9.72 -28.56
N VAL A 43 -12.92 10.96 -28.08
CA VAL A 43 -14.22 11.58 -27.88
C VAL A 43 -14.74 12.24 -29.17
N ALA A 44 -16.07 12.25 -29.33
CA ALA A 44 -16.73 12.95 -30.43
C ALA A 44 -16.29 14.42 -30.55
N ARG A 45 -16.08 14.86 -31.80
CA ARG A 45 -15.59 16.21 -32.15
C ARG A 45 -16.39 17.33 -31.50
N THR A 46 -17.72 17.21 -31.43
CA THR A 46 -18.60 18.21 -30.82
C THR A 46 -18.36 18.38 -29.33
N THR A 47 -18.08 17.28 -28.62
CA THR A 47 -17.77 17.29 -27.19
C THR A 47 -16.40 17.90 -26.90
N LEU A 48 -15.38 17.57 -27.70
CA LEU A 48 -14.04 18.15 -27.55
C LEU A 48 -14.07 19.68 -27.71
N VAL A 49 -14.73 20.16 -28.78
CA VAL A 49 -14.89 21.60 -29.04
C VAL A 49 -15.61 22.29 -27.90
N ARG A 50 -16.73 21.73 -27.44
CA ARG A 50 -17.49 22.30 -26.32
C ARG A 50 -16.65 22.39 -25.04
N ASN A 51 -15.80 21.40 -24.77
CA ASN A 51 -14.91 21.45 -23.61
C ASN A 51 -13.81 22.51 -23.79
N ALA A 52 -13.19 22.59 -24.97
CA ALA A 52 -12.17 23.61 -25.26
C ALA A 52 -12.75 25.03 -25.17
N ASP A 53 -13.91 25.28 -25.79
CA ASP A 53 -14.59 26.57 -25.73
C ASP A 53 -14.92 26.96 -24.27
N ALA A 54 -15.39 26.02 -23.45
CA ALA A 54 -15.71 26.28 -22.05
C ALA A 54 -14.46 26.53 -21.17
N LEU A 55 -13.28 26.03 -21.59
CA LEU A 55 -11.98 26.34 -20.98
C LEU A 55 -11.46 27.73 -21.43
N VAL A 56 -11.74 28.13 -22.68
CA VAL A 56 -11.47 29.49 -23.19
C VAL A 56 -12.32 30.52 -22.45
N GLU A 57 -13.61 30.25 -22.25
CA GLU A 57 -14.52 31.13 -21.50
C GLU A 57 -14.04 31.41 -20.07
N ARG A 58 -13.27 30.48 -19.47
CA ARG A 58 -12.67 30.60 -18.14
C ARG A 58 -11.27 31.20 -18.13
N GLY A 59 -10.70 31.46 -19.31
CA GLY A 59 -9.35 31.99 -19.44
C GLY A 59 -8.25 30.99 -19.06
N TRP A 60 -8.54 29.68 -19.05
CA TRP A 60 -7.54 28.65 -18.74
C TRP A 60 -6.79 28.19 -19.98
N ILE A 61 -7.41 28.35 -21.15
CA ILE A 61 -6.74 28.21 -22.44
C ILE A 61 -7.11 29.41 -23.32
N GLU A 62 -6.29 29.68 -24.32
CA GLU A 62 -6.54 30.66 -25.37
C GLU A 62 -6.76 29.95 -26.70
N ASN A 63 -7.54 30.59 -27.59
CA ASN A 63 -7.68 30.16 -28.98
C ASN A 63 -7.27 31.30 -29.90
N SER A 64 -6.13 31.12 -30.58
CA SER A 64 -5.58 32.08 -31.53
C SER A 64 -5.35 31.39 -32.87
N ASN A 65 -5.92 31.91 -33.96
CA ASN A 65 -5.76 31.37 -35.30
C ASN A 65 -6.05 29.86 -35.43
N ASN A 66 -7.09 29.37 -34.74
CA ASN A 66 -7.48 27.95 -34.73
C ASN A 66 -6.43 27.02 -34.09
N GLN A 67 -5.58 27.58 -33.23
CA GLN A 67 -4.67 26.88 -32.34
C GLN A 67 -5.03 27.21 -30.89
N TYR A 68 -4.96 26.19 -30.04
CA TYR A 68 -5.17 26.32 -28.61
C TYR A 68 -3.82 26.34 -27.90
N SER A 69 -3.69 27.17 -26.89
CA SER A 69 -2.56 27.22 -25.96
C SER A 69 -3.06 27.34 -24.53
N ILE A 70 -2.34 26.75 -23.58
CA ILE A 70 -2.68 26.90 -22.16
C ILE A 70 -2.23 28.28 -21.66
N THR A 71 -2.99 28.89 -20.74
CA THR A 71 -2.57 30.14 -20.08
C THR A 71 -1.79 29.84 -18.81
N PRO A 72 -1.02 30.80 -18.23
CA PRO A 72 -0.37 30.59 -16.94
C PRO A 72 -1.34 30.19 -15.81
N CYS A 73 -2.58 30.71 -15.84
CA CYS A 73 -3.61 30.31 -14.89
C CYS A 73 -4.08 28.87 -15.12
N GLY A 74 -4.23 28.44 -16.38
CA GLY A 74 -4.56 27.07 -16.72
C GLY A 74 -3.46 26.07 -16.33
N GLU A 75 -2.19 26.45 -16.52
CA GLU A 75 -1.04 25.65 -16.11
C GLU A 75 -1.02 25.41 -14.60
N LEU A 76 -1.16 26.48 -13.81
CA LEU A 76 -1.24 26.39 -12.35
C LEU A 76 -2.39 25.48 -11.91
N LEU A 77 -3.58 25.66 -12.48
CA LEU A 77 -4.76 24.87 -12.10
C LEU A 77 -4.63 23.39 -12.44
N VAL A 78 -4.13 23.04 -13.63
CA VAL A 78 -3.98 21.63 -14.01
C VAL A 78 -2.87 20.94 -13.22
N GLU A 79 -1.79 21.65 -12.89
CA GLU A 79 -0.73 21.13 -12.03
C GLU A 79 -1.25 20.79 -10.62
N GLU A 80 -1.94 21.72 -9.96
CA GLU A 80 -2.50 21.47 -8.63
C GLU A 80 -3.60 20.40 -8.67
N LEU A 81 -4.45 20.40 -9.70
CA LEU A 81 -5.51 19.39 -9.84
C LEU A 81 -4.92 17.99 -10.04
N THR A 82 -3.90 17.84 -10.87
CA THR A 82 -3.29 16.53 -11.13
C THR A 82 -2.64 15.97 -9.87
N GLY A 83 -1.94 16.79 -9.08
CA GLY A 83 -1.44 16.39 -7.75
C GLY A 83 -2.56 16.00 -6.78
N LEU A 84 -3.70 16.70 -6.78
CA LEU A 84 -4.87 16.31 -5.98
C LEU A 84 -5.47 14.97 -6.45
N LEU A 85 -5.55 14.74 -7.77
CA LEU A 85 -6.05 13.47 -8.32
C LEU A 85 -5.14 12.29 -7.94
N GLU A 86 -3.83 12.49 -7.95
CA GLU A 86 -2.86 11.51 -7.44
C GLU A 86 -3.06 11.25 -5.95
N THR A 87 -3.19 12.30 -5.14
CA THR A 87 -3.49 12.17 -3.70
C THR A 87 -4.76 11.36 -3.45
N VAL A 88 -5.82 11.61 -4.22
CA VAL A 88 -7.09 10.85 -4.12
C VAL A 88 -6.88 9.39 -4.54
N ARG A 89 -6.07 9.11 -5.56
CA ARG A 89 -5.71 7.75 -5.99
C ARG A 89 -4.98 7.01 -4.87
N GLU A 90 -3.97 7.61 -4.28
CA GLU A 90 -3.19 7.01 -3.20
C GLU A 90 -4.02 6.80 -1.92
N ALA A 91 -4.84 7.79 -1.55
CA ALA A 91 -5.77 7.66 -0.44
C ALA A 91 -6.74 6.48 -0.64
N LYS A 92 -7.29 6.31 -1.85
CA LYS A 92 -8.16 5.16 -2.18
C LYS A 92 -7.41 3.83 -2.14
N ARG A 93 -6.16 3.79 -2.61
CA ARG A 93 -5.33 2.57 -2.63
C ARG A 93 -4.98 2.12 -1.20
N LEU A 94 -4.66 3.06 -0.31
CA LEU A 94 -4.29 2.80 1.08
C LEU A 94 -5.50 2.63 2.02
N GLN A 95 -6.68 3.14 1.66
CA GLN A 95 -7.89 3.10 2.48
C GLN A 95 -8.24 1.68 3.00
N PRO A 96 -8.21 0.61 2.18
CA PRO A 96 -8.53 -0.73 2.66
C PRO A 96 -7.58 -1.23 3.76
N PHE A 97 -6.31 -0.81 3.75
CA PHE A 97 -5.36 -1.12 4.81
C PHE A 97 -5.67 -0.32 6.08
N PHE A 98 -5.86 1.00 5.96
CA PHE A 98 -6.14 1.86 7.11
C PHE A 98 -7.50 1.61 7.75
N GLN A 99 -8.46 1.02 7.04
CA GLN A 99 -9.73 0.57 7.61
C GLN A 99 -9.55 -0.43 8.75
N TRP A 100 -8.49 -1.25 8.70
CA TRP A 100 -8.23 -2.31 9.68
C TRP A 100 -7.03 -2.02 10.58
N MET A 101 -6.22 -1.01 10.25
CA MET A 101 -5.03 -0.65 11.02
C MET A 101 -5.42 0.22 12.23
N PRO A 102 -5.04 -0.15 13.47
CA PRO A 102 -5.30 0.68 14.64
C PRO A 102 -4.58 2.04 14.55
N PRO A 103 -5.28 3.18 14.43
CA PRO A 103 -4.64 4.47 14.14
C PRO A 103 -3.64 4.92 15.21
N ALA A 104 -3.93 4.62 16.48
CA ALA A 104 -3.07 4.99 17.61
C ALA A 104 -1.77 4.18 17.67
N ALA A 105 -1.70 3.03 16.98
CA ALA A 105 -0.54 2.15 17.00
C ALA A 105 0.36 2.32 15.76
N PHE A 106 -0.14 2.95 14.70
CA PHE A 106 0.60 3.15 13.47
C PHE A 106 1.45 4.42 13.55
N GLY A 107 2.77 4.25 13.52
CA GLY A 107 3.72 5.33 13.74
C GLY A 107 4.38 5.91 12.49
N LEU A 108 3.98 5.45 11.30
CA LEU A 108 4.48 5.96 10.02
C LEU A 108 3.54 7.02 9.46
N SER A 109 4.13 8.03 8.81
CA SER A 109 3.35 8.99 8.05
C SER A 109 2.85 8.34 6.76
N VAL A 110 1.70 8.81 6.25
CA VAL A 110 1.08 8.24 5.04
C VAL A 110 1.94 8.50 3.81
N GLU A 111 2.71 9.60 3.80
CA GLU A 111 3.60 10.00 2.73
C GLU A 111 4.68 8.94 2.44
N VAL A 112 5.14 8.21 3.46
CA VAL A 112 6.11 7.12 3.31
C VAL A 112 5.51 5.90 2.58
N LEU A 113 4.18 5.82 2.46
CA LEU A 113 3.45 4.67 1.93
C LEU A 113 2.84 4.93 0.54
N LEU A 114 3.13 6.09 -0.07
CA LEU A 114 2.54 6.47 -1.36
C LEU A 114 2.90 5.51 -2.48
N ASP A 115 4.03 4.82 -2.40
CA ASP A 115 4.44 3.79 -3.39
C ASP A 115 4.26 2.35 -2.88
N ALA A 116 3.58 2.16 -1.75
CA ALA A 116 3.37 0.82 -1.20
C ALA A 116 2.41 -0.02 -2.06
N ASP A 117 2.54 -1.34 -2.01
CA ASP A 117 1.51 -2.25 -2.53
C ASP A 117 0.56 -2.66 -1.41
N VAL A 118 -0.73 -2.78 -1.72
CA VAL A 118 -1.74 -3.24 -0.75
C VAL A 118 -2.45 -4.48 -1.29
N THR A 119 -2.21 -5.61 -0.64
CA THR A 119 -2.94 -6.85 -0.88
C THR A 119 -4.07 -6.97 0.14
N VAL A 120 -5.32 -7.11 -0.33
CA VAL A 120 -6.50 -7.20 0.53
C VAL A 120 -7.20 -8.55 0.43
N SER A 121 -7.77 -8.98 1.55
CA SER A 121 -8.68 -10.13 1.59
C SER A 121 -9.96 -9.82 0.82
N THR A 122 -10.38 -10.73 -0.06
CA THR A 122 -11.62 -10.63 -0.82
C THR A 122 -12.49 -11.86 -0.60
N SER A 123 -13.77 -11.82 -1.00
CA SER A 123 -14.63 -13.01 -0.95
C SER A 123 -14.13 -14.16 -1.83
N GLU A 124 -13.43 -13.84 -2.93
CA GLU A 124 -12.85 -14.82 -3.86
C GLU A 124 -11.51 -15.36 -3.36
N ASN A 125 -10.74 -14.54 -2.63
CA ASN A 125 -9.47 -14.92 -2.04
C ASN A 125 -9.30 -14.35 -0.62
N PRO A 126 -9.92 -14.96 0.40
CA PRO A 126 -9.87 -14.48 1.78
C PRO A 126 -8.46 -14.54 2.39
N TYR A 127 -7.59 -15.39 1.84
CA TYR A 127 -6.22 -15.59 2.32
C TYR A 127 -5.18 -14.81 1.50
N ALA A 128 -5.59 -13.88 0.64
CA ALA A 128 -4.67 -13.12 -0.21
C ALA A 128 -3.51 -12.46 0.57
N PRO A 129 -3.73 -11.78 1.71
CA PRO A 129 -2.64 -11.23 2.52
C PRO A 129 -1.66 -12.30 3.02
N VAL A 130 -2.17 -13.44 3.48
CA VAL A 130 -1.33 -14.54 3.99
C VAL A 130 -0.54 -15.15 2.85
N ASN A 131 -1.16 -15.43 1.71
CA ASN A 131 -0.49 -16.02 0.55
C ASN A 131 0.66 -15.11 0.07
N ARG A 132 0.41 -13.80 -0.03
CA ARG A 132 1.44 -12.82 -0.40
C ARG A 132 2.57 -12.78 0.61
N HIS A 133 2.27 -12.79 1.92
CA HIS A 133 3.28 -12.88 2.97
C HIS A 133 4.17 -14.12 2.83
N VAL A 134 3.56 -15.29 2.66
CA VAL A 134 4.29 -16.55 2.53
C VAL A 134 5.13 -16.55 1.24
N GLU A 135 4.69 -15.87 0.17
CA GLU A 135 5.46 -15.75 -1.09
C GLU A 135 6.73 -14.94 -0.90
N THR A 136 6.61 -13.78 -0.27
CA THR A 136 7.77 -12.94 0.08
C THR A 136 8.69 -13.64 1.08
N LEU A 137 8.14 -14.41 2.04
CA LEU A 137 8.95 -15.16 3.01
C LEU A 137 9.74 -16.31 2.38
N ALA A 138 9.16 -16.99 1.38
CA ALA A 138 9.83 -18.10 0.71
C ALA A 138 11.03 -17.66 -0.14
N SER A 139 11.03 -16.43 -0.65
CA SER A 139 12.17 -15.88 -1.39
C SER A 139 13.21 -15.21 -0.49
N ALA A 140 12.85 -14.80 0.73
CA ALA A 140 13.72 -14.00 1.58
C ALA A 140 14.88 -14.79 2.21
N GLU A 141 16.12 -14.31 2.15
CA GLU A 141 17.26 -14.92 2.85
C GLU A 141 17.22 -14.61 4.35
N ARG A 142 16.70 -13.43 4.71
CA ARG A 142 16.58 -12.98 6.09
C ARG A 142 15.18 -12.45 6.36
N ALA A 143 14.59 -12.89 7.46
CA ALA A 143 13.32 -12.35 7.94
C ALA A 143 13.39 -11.97 9.42
N ARG A 144 12.78 -10.83 9.76
CA ARG A 144 12.59 -10.34 11.11
C ARG A 144 11.14 -9.91 11.26
N CYS A 145 10.34 -10.72 11.95
CA CYS A 145 8.89 -10.56 11.97
C CYS A 145 8.34 -10.44 13.40
N LEU A 146 7.35 -9.57 13.58
CA LEU A 146 6.50 -9.45 14.76
C LEU A 146 5.12 -10.00 14.39
N LEU A 147 4.69 -11.08 15.06
CA LEU A 147 3.40 -11.71 14.77
C LEU A 147 2.46 -11.58 15.97
N PRO A 148 1.34 -10.86 15.83
CA PRO A 148 0.37 -10.68 16.90
C PRO A 148 -0.56 -11.89 17.08
N ALA A 149 -0.73 -12.69 16.01
CA ALA A 149 -1.62 -13.83 15.93
C ALA A 149 -1.01 -14.88 15.00
N VAL A 150 -1.44 -16.14 15.16
CA VAL A 150 -1.09 -17.24 14.26
C VAL A 150 -2.37 -17.92 13.77
N ASP A 151 -2.34 -18.32 12.50
CA ASP A 151 -3.34 -19.20 11.91
C ASP A 151 -2.68 -20.55 11.58
N PRO A 152 -3.24 -21.70 12.01
CA PRO A 152 -2.64 -23.00 11.75
C PRO A 152 -2.43 -23.32 10.27
N GLN A 153 -3.30 -22.85 9.36
CA GLN A 153 -3.11 -23.06 7.92
C GLN A 153 -1.95 -22.22 7.39
N GLY A 154 -1.85 -20.96 7.82
CA GLY A 154 -0.72 -20.08 7.53
C GLY A 154 0.60 -20.69 7.98
N MET A 155 0.67 -21.19 9.21
CA MET A 155 1.88 -21.83 9.74
C MET A 155 2.29 -23.09 8.98
N ARG A 156 1.36 -23.98 8.66
CA ARG A 156 1.63 -25.15 7.80
C ARG A 156 2.08 -24.77 6.40
N THR A 157 1.66 -23.61 5.91
CA THR A 157 2.08 -23.12 4.59
C THR A 157 3.50 -22.58 4.66
N VAL A 158 3.85 -21.85 5.72
CA VAL A 158 5.21 -21.39 6.01
C VAL A 158 6.17 -22.58 6.19
N GLU A 159 5.83 -23.55 7.03
CA GLU A 159 6.63 -24.75 7.27
C GLU A 159 6.92 -25.51 5.97
N ARG A 160 5.88 -25.84 5.19
CA ARG A 160 6.06 -26.55 3.90
C ARG A 160 6.98 -25.81 2.93
N ARG A 161 6.95 -24.47 2.92
CA ARG A 161 7.84 -23.67 2.06
C ARG A 161 9.27 -23.65 2.56
N PHE A 162 9.49 -23.64 3.88
CA PHE A 162 10.83 -23.80 4.43
C PHE A 162 11.40 -25.20 4.17
N ALA A 163 10.59 -26.25 4.35
CA ALA A 163 10.99 -27.62 4.09
C ALA A 163 11.35 -27.89 2.61
N ALA A 164 10.73 -27.16 1.68
CA ALA A 164 10.98 -27.29 0.24
C ALA A 164 12.17 -26.46 -0.26
N ARG A 165 12.84 -25.71 0.61
CA ARG A 165 13.88 -24.75 0.23
C ARG A 165 15.27 -25.40 0.25
N ASP A 166 16.05 -25.17 -0.81
CA ASP A 166 17.44 -25.60 -0.87
C ASP A 166 18.34 -24.58 -0.14
N GLY A 167 18.71 -24.86 1.11
CA GLY A 167 19.62 -24.05 1.92
C GLY A 167 18.97 -23.41 3.15
N GLY A 168 19.81 -22.98 4.10
CA GLY A 168 19.37 -22.27 5.30
C GLY A 168 19.15 -20.78 5.06
N GLY A 169 18.25 -20.17 5.84
CA GLY A 169 18.07 -18.72 5.93
C GLY A 169 18.34 -18.21 7.34
N ASP A 170 18.20 -16.91 7.58
CA ASP A 170 18.28 -16.32 8.91
C ASP A 170 16.94 -15.65 9.24
N HIS A 171 16.05 -16.40 9.87
CA HIS A 171 14.68 -16.01 10.18
C HIS A 171 14.50 -15.94 11.70
N GLU A 172 14.07 -14.79 12.20
CA GLU A 172 13.71 -14.63 13.62
C GLU A 172 12.31 -14.05 13.74
N LEU A 173 11.45 -14.83 14.39
CA LEU A 173 10.05 -14.54 14.64
C LEU A 173 9.85 -14.16 16.10
N ILE A 174 9.24 -13.01 16.37
CA ILE A 174 8.79 -12.62 17.71
C ILE A 174 7.27 -12.74 17.75
N VAL A 175 6.77 -13.55 18.68
CA VAL A 175 5.34 -13.75 18.92
C VAL A 175 4.91 -13.19 20.27
N THR A 176 3.62 -12.93 20.45
CA THR A 176 3.04 -12.59 21.77
C THR A 176 2.96 -13.83 22.67
N GLU A 177 2.80 -13.64 23.98
CA GLU A 177 2.63 -14.76 24.92
C GLU A 177 1.42 -15.63 24.59
N ASN A 178 0.28 -15.04 24.20
CA ASN A 178 -0.92 -15.78 23.79
C ASN A 178 -0.67 -16.67 22.56
N VAL A 179 0.12 -16.18 21.61
CA VAL A 179 0.55 -16.98 20.46
C VAL A 179 1.48 -18.09 20.92
N ALA A 180 2.47 -17.80 21.77
CA ALA A 180 3.37 -18.81 22.31
C ALA A 180 2.63 -19.92 23.06
N GLU A 181 1.63 -19.59 23.88
CA GLU A 181 0.77 -20.56 24.55
C GLU A 181 0.01 -21.43 23.53
N THR A 182 -0.53 -20.82 22.48
CA THR A 182 -1.20 -21.56 21.38
C THR A 182 -0.23 -22.53 20.71
N LEU A 183 0.99 -22.06 20.39
CA LEU A 183 2.04 -22.90 19.80
C LEU A 183 2.41 -24.10 20.69
N ARG A 184 2.38 -23.94 22.02
CA ARG A 184 2.68 -25.01 22.99
C ARG A 184 1.56 -26.02 23.17
N THR A 185 0.30 -25.59 23.01
CA THR A 185 -0.85 -26.35 23.50
C THR A 185 -1.81 -26.86 22.44
N ASP A 186 -1.80 -26.28 21.22
CA ASP A 186 -2.67 -26.71 20.13
C ASP A 186 -2.09 -27.94 19.41
N PRO A 187 -2.73 -29.13 19.53
CA PRO A 187 -2.24 -30.35 18.89
C PRO A 187 -2.20 -30.26 17.37
N ALA A 188 -2.99 -29.35 16.75
CA ALA A 188 -2.97 -29.14 15.31
C ALA A 188 -1.70 -28.43 14.81
N LEU A 189 -0.90 -27.86 15.72
CA LEU A 189 0.34 -27.15 15.44
C LEU A 189 1.59 -27.91 15.88
N ASP A 190 1.46 -28.96 16.70
CA ASP A 190 2.59 -29.65 17.34
C ASP A 190 3.69 -30.07 16.36
N GLU A 191 3.33 -30.85 15.33
CA GLU A 191 4.29 -31.30 14.31
C GLU A 191 4.88 -30.13 13.52
N THR A 192 4.08 -29.08 13.28
CA THR A 192 4.49 -27.91 12.49
C THR A 192 5.53 -27.08 13.23
N ILE A 193 5.31 -26.82 14.53
CA ILE A 193 6.25 -26.03 15.33
C ILE A 193 7.54 -26.82 15.61
N ASP A 194 7.45 -28.13 15.85
CA ASP A 194 8.64 -28.97 16.04
C ASP A 194 9.50 -29.02 14.76
N ALA A 195 8.88 -29.14 13.59
CA ALA A 195 9.58 -29.09 12.31
C ALA A 195 10.25 -27.73 12.06
N LEU A 196 9.54 -26.62 12.34
CA LEU A 196 10.09 -25.27 12.21
C LEU A 196 11.28 -25.03 13.13
N LEU A 197 11.19 -25.43 14.41
CA LEU A 197 12.28 -25.27 15.38
C LEU A 197 13.48 -26.18 15.09
N SER A 198 13.27 -27.30 14.40
CA SER A 198 14.34 -28.19 13.94
C SER A 198 15.03 -27.72 12.66
N THR A 199 14.50 -26.68 12.00
CA THR A 199 15.07 -26.11 10.77
C THR A 199 16.18 -25.12 11.14
N ASP A 200 17.38 -25.36 10.61
CA ASP A 200 18.52 -24.47 10.82
C ASP A 200 18.20 -23.03 10.37
N GLY A 201 18.51 -22.08 11.26
CA GLY A 201 18.36 -20.65 10.96
C GLY A 201 16.96 -20.09 11.20
N ILE A 202 16.06 -20.86 11.84
CA ILE A 202 14.79 -20.36 12.37
C ILE A 202 14.90 -20.17 13.88
N ALA A 203 14.56 -18.98 14.37
CA ALA A 203 14.45 -18.68 15.79
C ALA A 203 13.08 -18.10 16.13
N VAL A 204 12.48 -18.58 17.21
CA VAL A 204 11.22 -18.02 17.75
C VAL A 204 11.51 -17.40 19.11
N ARG A 205 10.96 -16.20 19.34
CA ARG A 205 11.06 -15.46 20.59
C ARG A 205 9.68 -15.05 21.07
N VAL A 206 9.52 -14.92 22.37
CA VAL A 206 8.25 -14.55 23.02
C VAL A 206 8.38 -13.16 23.63
N SER A 207 7.53 -12.24 23.18
CA SER A 207 7.41 -10.90 23.72
C SER A 207 6.39 -10.87 24.86
N PRO A 208 6.73 -10.27 26.02
CA PRO A 208 5.77 -10.03 27.10
C PRO A 208 4.80 -8.87 26.79
N ARG A 209 5.08 -8.10 25.73
CA ARG A 209 4.21 -7.02 25.24
C ARG A 209 3.35 -7.53 24.10
N ASP A 210 2.09 -7.07 24.09
CA ASP A 210 1.21 -7.24 22.95
C ASP A 210 1.77 -6.55 21.71
N VAL A 211 1.53 -7.18 20.56
CA VAL A 211 1.84 -6.65 19.24
C VAL A 211 0.49 -6.29 18.59
N PRO A 212 0.23 -5.04 18.20
CA PRO A 212 -1.09 -4.63 17.72
C PRO A 212 -1.37 -5.02 16.25
N TYR A 213 -0.32 -5.31 15.47
CA TYR A 213 -0.40 -5.66 14.05
C TYR A 213 0.83 -6.44 13.63
N TYR A 214 0.73 -7.17 12.52
CA TYR A 214 1.89 -7.82 11.92
C TYR A 214 2.84 -6.75 11.37
N ALA A 215 4.14 -6.87 11.65
CA ALA A 215 5.17 -6.06 11.02
C ALA A 215 6.41 -6.90 10.80
N GLY A 216 7.01 -6.84 9.61
CA GLY A 216 8.16 -7.65 9.27
C GLY A 216 9.07 -7.00 8.24
N ILE A 217 10.33 -7.42 8.26
CA ILE A 217 11.32 -7.10 7.23
C ILE A 217 11.80 -8.41 6.64
N LEU A 218 11.65 -8.52 5.33
CA LEU A 218 12.00 -9.67 4.52
C LEU A 218 13.03 -9.19 3.50
N ASP A 219 14.31 -9.38 3.84
CA ASP A 219 15.47 -8.75 3.21
C ASP A 219 15.35 -7.21 3.14
N GLY A 220 14.98 -6.68 1.97
CA GLY A 220 14.75 -5.25 1.73
C GLY A 220 13.28 -4.84 1.83
N VAL A 221 12.35 -5.78 1.82
CA VAL A 221 10.91 -5.51 1.76
C VAL A 221 10.33 -5.41 3.17
N VAL A 222 9.64 -4.31 3.44
CA VAL A 222 8.83 -4.13 4.64
C VAL A 222 7.43 -4.66 4.36
N GLN A 223 6.88 -5.40 5.32
CA GLN A 223 5.49 -5.78 5.31
C GLN A 223 4.80 -5.36 6.61
N ILE A 224 3.57 -4.84 6.49
CA ILE A 224 2.72 -4.49 7.63
C ILE A 224 1.34 -5.07 7.40
N GLY A 225 0.82 -5.84 8.35
CA GLY A 225 -0.45 -6.56 8.21
C GLY A 225 -1.50 -6.04 9.17
N ALA A 226 -2.65 -5.66 8.62
CA ALA A 226 -3.83 -5.25 9.36
C ALA A 226 -4.83 -6.41 9.51
N SER A 227 -5.56 -6.47 10.62
CA SER A 227 -6.45 -7.59 10.96
C SER A 227 -7.79 -7.12 11.55
N ASP A 228 -8.78 -8.01 11.62
CA ASP A 228 -10.16 -7.69 12.05
C ASP A 228 -10.37 -7.58 13.58
N GLY A 229 -9.32 -7.31 14.35
CA GLY A 229 -9.37 -7.29 15.82
C GLY A 229 -9.54 -8.67 16.47
N LYS A 230 -9.89 -9.70 15.69
CA LYS A 230 -9.87 -11.12 16.10
C LYS A 230 -8.63 -11.85 15.58
N GLY A 231 -7.72 -11.12 14.95
CA GLY A 231 -6.48 -11.66 14.39
C GLY A 231 -6.59 -12.22 12.98
N VAL A 232 -7.75 -12.09 12.30
CA VAL A 232 -7.88 -12.53 10.90
C VAL A 232 -7.27 -11.45 9.98
N PRO A 233 -6.24 -11.77 9.17
CA PRO A 233 -5.63 -10.81 8.27
C PRO A 233 -6.62 -10.28 7.23
N GLN A 234 -6.69 -8.95 7.11
CA GLN A 234 -7.61 -8.26 6.18
C GLN A 234 -6.85 -7.51 5.08
N ALA A 235 -5.66 -7.00 5.39
CA ALA A 235 -4.82 -6.30 4.44
C ALA A 235 -3.35 -6.51 4.78
N LEU A 236 -2.50 -6.58 3.75
CA LEU A 236 -1.05 -6.56 3.83
C LEU A 236 -0.54 -5.40 3.00
N LEU A 237 0.19 -4.50 3.63
CA LEU A 237 0.94 -3.44 2.98
C LEU A 237 2.37 -3.91 2.77
N GLU A 238 2.93 -3.72 1.58
CA GLU A 238 4.33 -3.97 1.26
C GLU A 238 5.01 -2.71 0.71
N THR A 239 6.24 -2.44 1.12
CA THR A 239 7.02 -1.29 0.59
C THR A 239 8.51 -1.56 0.74
N ASP A 240 9.32 -0.93 -0.09
CA ASP A 240 10.78 -0.93 -0.01
C ASP A 240 11.36 0.41 0.46
N ALA A 241 10.49 1.37 0.84
CA ALA A 241 10.87 2.69 1.33
C ALA A 241 11.84 2.60 2.52
N ASP A 242 12.93 3.36 2.46
CA ASP A 242 13.98 3.32 3.46
C ASP A 242 13.48 3.81 4.83
N GLU A 243 12.64 4.85 4.88
CA GLU A 243 12.05 5.32 6.14
C GLU A 243 11.16 4.26 6.80
N ALA A 244 10.37 3.53 6.01
CA ALA A 244 9.56 2.41 6.52
C ALA A 244 10.46 1.30 7.07
N ARG A 245 11.56 0.99 6.37
CA ARG A 245 12.52 -0.05 6.77
C ARG A 245 13.21 0.31 8.08
N GLU A 246 13.70 1.54 8.22
CA GLU A 246 14.31 2.01 9.46
C GLU A 246 13.33 1.98 10.63
N TRP A 247 12.09 2.39 10.39
CA TRP A 247 11.03 2.36 11.39
C TRP A 247 10.73 0.93 11.87
N VAL A 248 10.52 -0.03 10.96
CA VAL A 248 10.29 -1.44 11.37
C VAL A 248 11.53 -2.02 12.05
N ARG A 249 12.75 -1.66 11.64
CA ARG A 249 13.98 -2.12 12.33
C ARG A 249 14.04 -1.60 13.75
N ALA A 250 13.65 -0.34 13.99
CA ALA A 250 13.59 0.22 15.33
C ALA A 250 12.53 -0.48 16.18
N LEU A 251 11.32 -0.66 15.63
CA LEU A 251 10.22 -1.39 16.28
C LEU A 251 10.66 -2.80 16.66
N TYR A 252 11.22 -3.54 15.71
CA TYR A 252 11.68 -4.91 15.92
C TYR A 252 12.76 -5.01 17.01
N ARG A 253 13.77 -4.12 16.99
CA ARG A 253 14.82 -4.10 18.01
C ARG A 253 14.27 -3.88 19.42
N ASP A 254 13.28 -3.01 19.56
CA ASP A 254 12.62 -2.75 20.85
C ASP A 254 11.86 -3.98 21.37
N TYR A 255 11.10 -4.68 20.51
CA TYR A 255 10.46 -5.95 20.88
C TYR A 255 11.48 -7.04 21.19
N ARG A 256 12.54 -7.16 20.39
CA ARG A 256 13.59 -8.16 20.57
C ARG A 256 14.34 -8.00 21.90
N ALA A 257 14.60 -6.77 22.32
CA ALA A 257 15.34 -6.50 23.55
C ALA A 257 14.63 -7.00 24.82
N GLN A 258 13.30 -7.14 24.75
CA GLN A 258 12.45 -7.54 25.87
C GLN A 258 11.93 -8.97 25.74
N SER A 259 12.14 -9.61 24.58
CA SER A 259 11.66 -10.97 24.34
C SER A 259 12.63 -12.02 24.86
N THR A 260 12.10 -13.18 25.21
CA THR A 260 12.88 -14.37 25.59
C THR A 260 12.85 -15.40 24.47
N ALA A 261 13.77 -16.37 24.49
CA ALA A 261 13.66 -17.49 23.56
C ALA A 261 12.35 -18.25 23.80
N PHE A 262 11.71 -18.72 22.73
CA PHE A 262 10.60 -19.65 22.85
C PHE A 262 11.12 -20.98 23.40
N ASP A 263 10.50 -21.41 24.50
CA ASP A 263 10.74 -22.72 25.11
C ASP A 263 9.54 -23.62 24.76
N ARG A 264 9.85 -24.79 24.20
CA ARG A 264 8.89 -25.76 23.68
C ARG A 264 8.41 -26.69 24.78
#